data_AF-V5H6K6-F1
#
_entry.id   AF-V5H6K6-F1
#
_cell.length_a   1.000
_cell.length_b   1.000
_cell.length_c   1.000
_cell.angle_alpha   90.00
_cell.angle_beta   90.00
_cell.angle_gamma   90.00
#
_symmetry.space_group_name_H-M   'P 1'
#
loop_
_entity.id
_entity.type
_entity.pdbx_description
1 polymer ?
#
loop_
_entity_poly.entity_id
_entity_poly.type
_entity_poly.pdbx_seq_one_letter_code
_entity_poly.pdbx_strand_id
1 'polypeptide(L)' 'MIGNVKNSIKGTYHAIREKHIPRYLGEFCFRFNYRFRVEDIFNTLIKCGAKSPPMPEKLLTLAESRW' A
#
# COMPACT_ATOMS: atom_id res chain seq x y z
N MET A 1 17.62 7.56 0.36
CA MET A 1 17.63 6.21 -0.27
C MET A 1 16.80 5.28 0.60
N ILE A 2 15.83 4.58 0.03
CA ILE A 2 14.95 3.64 0.73
C ILE A 2 15.74 2.34 1.03
N GLY A 3 16.67 2.38 1.98
CA GLY A 3 17.47 1.21 2.35
C GLY A 3 16.65 0.13 3.09
N ASN A 4 15.57 0.54 3.76
CA ASN A 4 14.83 -0.32 4.69
C ASN A 4 13.59 -1.01 4.08
N VAL A 5 13.33 -0.87 2.77
CA VAL A 5 12.14 -1.51 2.15
C VAL A 5 12.12 -3.02 2.34
N LYS A 6 13.25 -3.69 2.09
CA LYS A 6 13.32 -5.16 2.19
C LYS A 6 12.99 -5.64 3.60
N ASN A 7 13.57 -5.01 4.62
CA ASN A 7 13.32 -5.35 6.02
C ASN A 7 11.90 -4.99 6.45
N SER A 8 11.38 -3.83 6.02
CA SER A 8 10.02 -3.39 6.35
C SER A 8 8.96 -4.30 5.75
N ILE A 9 9.10 -4.71 4.47
CA ILE A 9 8.17 -5.63 3.82
C ILE A 9 8.25 -7.01 4.49
N LYS A 10 9.47 -7.53 4.70
CA LYS A 10 9.68 -8.86 5.33
C LYS A 10 9.15 -8.92 6.77
N GLY A 11 9.22 -7.82 7.53
CA GLY A 11 8.69 -7.74 8.89
C GLY A 11 7.18 -7.50 8.98
N THR A 12 6.57 -6.92 7.94
CA THR A 12 5.13 -6.59 7.94
C THR A 12 4.27 -7.74 7.45
N TYR A 13 4.72 -8.48 6.43
CA TYR A 13 3.94 -9.56 5.82
C TYR A 13 4.50 -10.93 6.22
N HIS A 14 3.62 -11.86 6.58
CA HIS A 14 3.98 -13.24 6.88
C HIS A 14 4.50 -14.00 5.65
N ALA A 15 3.93 -13.73 4.48
CA ALA A 15 4.35 -14.30 3.21
C ALA A 15 4.32 -13.23 2.12
N ILE A 16 5.35 -13.23 1.27
CA ILE A 16 5.48 -12.31 0.13
C ILE A 16 5.23 -13.13 -1.13
N ARG A 17 4.27 -12.71 -1.95
CA ARG A 17 4.04 -13.26 -3.29
C ARG A 17 4.34 -12.19 -4.34
N GLU A 18 4.93 -12.61 -5.44
CA GLU A 18 5.35 -11.72 -6.53
C GLU A 18 4.20 -10.86 -7.06
N LYS A 19 3.01 -11.46 -7.25
CA LYS A 19 1.80 -10.76 -7.68
C LYS A 19 1.38 -9.55 -6.81
N HIS A 20 1.80 -9.52 -5.53
CA HIS A 20 1.43 -8.45 -4.60
C HIS A 20 2.55 -7.42 -4.40
N ILE A 21 3.71 -7.58 -5.05
CA ILE A 21 4.86 -6.67 -4.94
C ILE A 21 4.45 -5.20 -5.18
N PRO A 22 3.66 -4.86 -6.22
CA PRO A 22 3.23 -3.48 -6.43
C PRO A 22 2.42 -2.92 -5.25
N ARG A 23 1.58 -3.75 -4.64
CA ARG A 23 0.75 -3.36 -3.48
C ARG A 23 1.62 -3.14 -2.23
N TYR A 24 2.56 -4.04 -1.96
CA TYR A 24 3.47 -3.92 -0.82
C TYR A 24 4.33 -2.67 -0.92
N LEU A 25 4.82 -2.36 -2.13
CA LEU A 25 5.59 -1.15 -2.37
C LEU A 25 4.73 0.12 -2.20
N GLY A 26 3.50 0.11 -2.71
CA GLY A 26 2.56 1.22 -2.55
C GLY A 26 2.24 1.51 -1.08
N GLU A 27 1.95 0.47 -0.29
CA GLU A 27 1.71 0.59 1.14
C GLU A 27 2.95 1.13 1.88
N PHE A 28 4.14 0.59 1.57
CA PHE A 28 5.37 1.07 2.16
C PHE A 28 5.59 2.56 1.90
N CYS A 29 5.48 2.99 0.63
CA CYS A 29 5.66 4.39 0.26
C CYS A 29 4.65 5.30 0.97
N PHE A 30 3.39 4.87 1.05
CA PHE A 30 2.36 5.59 1.79
C PHE A 30 2.73 5.74 3.26
N ARG A 31 3.03 4.63 3.97
CA ARG A 31 3.41 4.67 5.39
C ARG A 31 4.67 5.48 5.64
N PHE A 32 5.66 5.39 4.75
CA PHE A 32 6.90 6.15 4.84
C PHE A 32 6.65 7.67 4.73
N ASN A 33 5.78 8.10 3.82
CA ASN A 33 5.44 9.52 3.65
C ASN A 33 4.65 10.08 4.85
N TYR A 34 3.88 9.24 5.55
CA TYR A 34 3.12 9.62 6.75
C TYR A 34 3.83 9.33 8.07
N ARG A 35 5.11 8.90 8.06
CA ARG A 35 5.80 8.40 9.27
C ARG A 35 5.93 9.41 10.43
N PHE A 36 5.75 10.70 10.16
CA PHE A 36 5.80 11.77 11.16
C PHE A 36 4.42 12.36 11.49
N ARG A 37 3.37 11.86 10.86
CA ARG A 37 1.98 12.31 11.01
C ARG A 37 1.05 11.11 10.89
N VAL A 38 1.26 10.13 11.76
CA VAL A 38 0.55 8.84 11.72
C VAL A 38 -0.94 9.04 12.04
N GLU A 39 -1.24 10.01 12.89
CA GLU A 39 -2.58 10.48 13.23
C GLU A 39 -3.40 10.91 12.00
N ASP A 40 -2.75 11.38 10.94
CA ASP A 40 -3.40 11.83 9.71
C ASP A 40 -3.79 10.67 8.78
N ILE A 41 -3.24 9.48 8.99
CA ILE A 41 -3.41 8.33 8.07
C ILE A 41 -4.88 7.97 7.93
N PHE A 42 -5.60 7.81 9.05
CA PHE A 42 -6.99 7.37 9.05
C PHE A 42 -7.90 8.36 8.29
N ASN A 43 -7.78 9.65 8.63
CA ASN A 43 -8.54 10.71 7.98
C ASN A 43 -8.20 10.83 6.49
N THR A 44 -6.94 10.61 6.12
CA THR A 44 -6.49 10.62 4.72
C THR A 44 -7.11 9.45 3.95
N LEU A 45 -7.09 8.24 4.51
CA LEU A 45 -7.67 7.06 3.87
C LEU A 45 -9.17 7.22 3.63
N ILE A 46 -9.91 7.75 4.61
CA ILE A 46 -11.34 8.07 4.45
C ILE A 46 -11.55 9.08 3.33
N LYS A 47 -10.78 10.18 3.30
CA LYS A 47 -10.88 11.20 2.25
C LYS A 47 -10.57 10.63 0.87
N CYS A 48 -9.55 9.78 0.76
CA CYS A 48 -9.21 9.11 -0.49
C CYS A 48 -10.31 8.13 -0.92
N GLY A 49 -10.85 7.34 0.01
CA GLY A 49 -11.97 6.43 -0.26
C GLY A 49 -13.22 7.17 -0.73
N ALA A 50 -13.60 8.25 -0.05
CA ALA A 50 -14.77 9.06 -0.40
C ALA A 50 -14.64 9.75 -1.78
N LYS A 51 -13.42 10.08 -2.21
CA LYS A 51 -13.14 10.65 -3.53
C LYS A 51 -12.99 9.60 -4.62
N SER A 52 -12.79 8.33 -4.26
CA SER A 52 -12.59 7.26 -5.22
C SER A 52 -13.96 6.79 -5.75
N PRO A 53 -14.09 6.49 -7.06
CA PRO A 53 -15.28 5.84 -7.57
C PRO A 53 -15.43 4.44 -6.92
N PRO A 54 -16.63 3.84 -6.94
CA PRO A 54 -16.78 2.45 -6.52
C PRO A 54 -15.84 1.55 -7.32
N MET A 55 -14.99 0.80 -6.62
CA MET A 55 -13.99 -0.09 -7.21
C MET A 55 -14.36 -1.56 -6.93
N PRO A 56 -15.00 -2.26 -7.88
CA PRO A 56 -15.20 -3.70 -7.78
C PRO A 56 -13.88 -4.44 -7.62
N GLU A 57 -13.92 -5.62 -6.98
CA GLU A 57 -12.73 -6.42 -6.68
C GLU A 57 -11.85 -6.68 -7.92
N LYS A 58 -12.48 -6.95 -9.07
CA LYS A 58 -11.79 -7.14 -10.35
C LYS A 58 -10.91 -5.94 -10.74
N LEU A 59 -11.32 -4.71 -10.42
CA LEU A 59 -10.52 -3.52 -10.68
C LEU A 59 -9.41 -3.34 -9.63
N LEU A 60 -9.66 -3.72 -8.38
CA LEU A 60 -8.66 -3.64 -7.30
C LEU A 60 -7.49 -4.60 -7.50
N THR A 61 -7.71 -5.71 -8.21
CA THR A 61 -6.68 -6.71 -8.53
C THR A 61 -5.98 -6.46 -9.86
N LEU A 62 -6.36 -5.43 -10.64
CA LEU A 62 -5.68 -5.07 -11.90
C LEU A 62 -4.19 -4.79 -11.72
N ALA A 63 -3.81 -4.20 -10.58
CA ALA A 63 -2.41 -3.94 -10.26
C ALA A 63 -1.59 -5.23 -10.04
N GLU A 64 -2.27 -6.34 -9.75
CA GLU A 64 -1.68 -7.66 -9.47
C GLU A 64 -1.73 -8.59 -10.69
N SER A 65 -2.57 -8.27 -11.69
CA SER A 65 -2.79 -9.05 -12.91
C SER A 65 -1.70 -8.91 -13.98
N ARG A 66 -0.78 -7.94 -13.83
CA ARG A 66 0.21 -7.59 -14.88
C ARG A 66 1.52 -8.38 -14.84
N TRP A 67 1.56 -9.52 -14.16
CA TRP A 67 2.70 -10.43 -14.05
C TRP A 67 2.20 -11.88 -14.02
#